data_AF-A0A1E8E5J7-F1
#
_entry.id   AF-A0A1E8E5J7-F1
#
_cell.length_a   1.000
_cell.length_b   1.000
_cell.length_c   1.000
_cell.angle_alpha   90.00
_cell.angle_beta   90.00
_cell.angle_gamma   90.00
#
_symmetry.space_group_name_H-M   'P 1'
#
loop_
_entity.id
_entity.type
_entity.pdbx_description
1 polymer ?
#
loop_
_entity_poly.entity_id
_entity_poly.type
_entity_poly.pdbx_seq_one_letter_code
_entity_poly.pdbx_strand_id
1 'polypeptide(L)'
;MASNNFYTLKDIYPQSRDAFFFEFKKIDEIKNEALIVLDTNILLLPYKTNSESFNAIKQVYSQLISTNQLYIPSHAIREFLKNRPNKLSEIVEALNKKSSTSFQYVENYPVLTNLDEYEQLIGLGSALKVQIKEYQDKIRSIISTMQNWTWNDPVSTVYKELFVDRILDDSHIDFTQLESELEKRNTLSLPPGFKDKGKDLNASGDLIIWKEILKCAQEKDKHLIFISADEKSDWWHQSNKEGLYPRFELVDEFRRETNGKSFHILSLSKLLQIFNASSAVIDSVAATENQLSSELKVYDDWLEYRKYLNIPKEHRITCDHKSWKQKHRLDTDTYLIKEYNLDNELINTYELYDSTNMDPPFNRELYAEKN
;
A
#
# COMPACT_ATOMS: atom_id res chain seq x y z
N MET A 1 -25.49 -1.56 -31.87
CA MET A 1 -24.60 -0.61 -32.57
C MET A 1 -23.66 -0.05 -31.52
N ALA A 2 -22.36 -0.30 -31.62
CA ALA A 2 -21.40 0.31 -30.71
C ALA A 2 -21.41 1.82 -30.99
N SER A 3 -21.99 2.60 -30.08
CA SER A 3 -21.81 4.04 -30.06
C SER A 3 -20.32 4.29 -29.86
N ASN A 4 -19.62 4.70 -30.92
CA ASN A 4 -18.27 5.25 -30.80
C ASN A 4 -18.42 6.53 -29.96
N ASN A 5 -18.23 6.42 -28.65
CA ASN A 5 -18.19 7.58 -27.78
C ASN A 5 -16.93 8.37 -28.14
N PHE A 6 -17.11 9.44 -28.90
CA PHE A 6 -16.05 10.37 -29.26
C PHE A 6 -15.76 11.24 -28.04
N TYR A 7 -14.64 10.98 -27.38
CA TYR A 7 -14.17 11.80 -26.27
C TYR A 7 -12.98 12.66 -26.68
N THR A 8 -12.83 13.81 -26.02
CA THR A 8 -11.85 14.84 -26.33
C THR A 8 -11.16 15.34 -25.07
N LEU A 9 -10.09 16.14 -25.23
CA LEU A 9 -9.46 16.85 -24.10
C LEU A 9 -10.42 17.77 -23.34
N LYS A 10 -11.52 18.22 -23.97
CA LYS A 10 -12.56 19.01 -23.32
C LYS A 10 -13.34 18.21 -22.27
N ASP A 11 -13.43 16.89 -22.42
CA ASP A 11 -14.09 15.99 -21.46
C ASP A 11 -13.25 15.79 -20.20
N ILE A 12 -11.93 15.99 -20.30
CA ILE A 12 -10.97 15.89 -19.18
C ILE A 12 -10.79 17.26 -18.50
N TYR A 13 -10.63 18.31 -19.32
CA TYR A 13 -10.39 19.68 -18.89
C TYR A 13 -11.48 20.63 -19.43
N PRO A 14 -12.72 20.56 -18.91
CA PRO A 14 -13.84 21.35 -19.41
C PRO A 14 -13.69 22.85 -19.18
N GLN A 15 -12.92 23.26 -18.17
CA GLN A 15 -12.67 24.66 -17.77
C GLN A 15 -11.21 25.06 -17.96
N SER A 16 -10.67 24.89 -19.17
CA SER A 16 -9.24 25.08 -19.46
C SER A 16 -8.69 26.46 -19.09
N ARG A 17 -9.49 27.54 -19.24
CA ARG A 17 -9.10 28.89 -18.82
C ARG A 17 -8.86 28.96 -17.31
N ASP A 18 -9.81 28.49 -16.52
CA ASP A 18 -9.73 28.58 -15.06
C ASP A 18 -8.66 27.62 -14.51
N ALA A 19 -8.49 26.46 -15.16
CA ALA A 19 -7.40 25.53 -14.85
C ALA A 19 -6.02 26.16 -15.10
N PHE A 20 -5.86 26.93 -16.18
CA PHE A 20 -4.58 27.58 -16.51
C PHE A 20 -4.21 28.71 -15.54
N PHE A 21 -5.21 29.46 -15.05
CA PHE A 21 -5.01 30.54 -14.08
C PHE A 21 -5.14 30.09 -12.63
N PHE A 22 -5.28 28.79 -12.39
CA PHE A 22 -5.42 28.26 -11.04
C PHE A 22 -4.11 28.40 -10.25
N GLU A 23 -4.16 29.13 -9.15
CA GLU A 23 -3.04 29.24 -8.21
C GLU A 23 -3.14 28.12 -7.16
N PHE A 24 -2.22 27.17 -7.27
CA PHE A 24 -2.10 26.07 -6.33
C PHE A 24 -1.40 26.52 -5.04
N LYS A 25 -2.15 26.62 -3.93
CA LYS A 25 -1.60 27.04 -2.63
C LYS A 25 -0.65 25.99 -2.08
N LYS A 26 0.47 26.42 -1.50
CA LYS A 26 1.47 25.51 -0.91
C LYS A 26 0.99 24.96 0.42
N ILE A 27 1.54 23.82 0.81
CA ILE A 27 1.20 23.14 2.08
C ILE A 27 1.39 24.06 3.29
N ASP A 28 2.46 24.85 3.33
CA ASP A 28 2.71 25.78 4.44
C ASP A 28 1.63 26.84 4.62
N GLU A 29 0.91 27.18 3.54
CA GLU A 29 -0.19 28.15 3.56
C GLU A 29 -1.50 27.53 4.05
N ILE A 30 -1.69 26.21 3.88
CA ILE A 30 -2.98 25.54 4.12
C ILE A 30 -2.98 24.57 5.31
N LYS A 31 -1.81 24.12 5.80
CA LYS A 31 -1.66 23.02 6.77
C LYS A 31 -2.48 23.18 8.06
N ASN A 32 -2.72 24.40 8.52
CA ASN A 32 -3.42 24.68 9.77
C ASN A 32 -4.96 24.67 9.61
N GLU A 33 -5.47 24.73 8.38
CA GLU A 33 -6.91 24.88 8.11
C GLU A 33 -7.46 23.76 7.21
N ALA A 34 -6.58 23.13 6.44
CA ALA A 34 -6.92 22.05 5.52
C ALA A 34 -7.44 20.82 6.25
N LEU A 35 -8.34 20.10 5.57
CA LEU A 35 -8.78 18.77 5.97
C LEU A 35 -7.65 17.78 5.71
N ILE A 36 -7.41 16.88 6.65
CA ILE A 36 -6.48 15.77 6.52
C ILE A 36 -7.32 14.51 6.36
N VAL A 37 -7.17 13.80 5.24
CA VAL A 37 -7.90 12.56 4.97
C VAL A 37 -6.93 11.39 4.89
N LEU A 38 -7.19 10.32 5.62
CA LEU A 38 -6.29 9.16 5.71
C LEU A 38 -6.67 8.06 4.73
N ASP A 39 -5.68 7.52 4.03
CA ASP A 39 -5.80 6.30 3.22
C ASP A 39 -5.74 5.02 4.07
N THR A 40 -6.23 3.90 3.53
CA THR A 40 -6.21 2.57 4.16
C THR A 40 -4.79 2.12 4.54
N ASN A 41 -3.82 2.31 3.64
CA ASN A 41 -2.45 1.84 3.87
C ASN A 41 -1.81 2.53 5.09
N ILE A 42 -2.18 3.79 5.34
CA ILE A 42 -1.77 4.58 6.50
C ILE A 42 -2.42 4.05 7.77
N LEU A 43 -3.69 3.62 7.70
CA LEU A 43 -4.36 3.02 8.85
C LEU A 43 -3.71 1.69 9.28
N LEU A 44 -3.15 0.93 8.34
CA LEU A 44 -2.48 -0.35 8.59
C LEU A 44 -1.00 -0.20 8.99
N LEU A 45 -0.39 0.95 8.71
CA LEU A 45 1.02 1.20 8.93
C LEU A 45 1.47 0.99 10.40
N PRO A 46 0.67 1.39 11.42
CA PRO A 46 1.02 1.15 12.82
C PRO A 46 1.32 -0.29 13.24
N TYR A 47 0.81 -1.29 12.52
CA TYR A 47 1.13 -2.70 12.80
C TYR A 47 2.58 -3.07 12.46
N LYS A 48 3.28 -2.25 11.67
CA LYS A 48 4.69 -2.44 11.29
C LYS A 48 5.65 -1.47 12.00
N THR A 49 5.14 -0.51 12.77
CA THR A 49 5.99 0.50 13.45
C THR A 49 6.29 0.15 14.90
N ASN A 50 7.35 0.74 15.45
CA ASN A 50 7.67 0.66 16.87
C ASN A 50 6.69 1.49 17.73
N SER A 51 6.77 1.32 19.05
CA SER A 51 5.88 1.99 20.01
C SER A 51 6.06 3.51 20.07
N GLU A 52 7.28 4.02 19.85
CA GLU A 52 7.56 5.45 19.81
C GLU A 52 6.85 6.11 18.63
N SER A 53 7.02 5.55 17.42
CA SER A 53 6.35 6.00 16.20
C SER A 53 4.84 5.89 16.30
N PHE A 54 4.31 4.78 16.87
CA PHE A 54 2.87 4.65 17.07
C PHE A 54 2.29 5.71 18.02
N ASN A 55 3.01 6.03 19.10
CA ASN A 55 2.59 7.08 20.02
C ASN A 55 2.63 8.47 19.38
N ALA A 56 3.64 8.76 18.55
CA ALA A 56 3.71 10.02 17.80
C ALA A 56 2.55 10.14 16.79
N ILE A 57 2.21 9.05 16.08
CA ILE A 57 1.03 9.01 15.20
C ILE A 57 -0.25 9.31 16.00
N LYS A 58 -0.42 8.66 17.16
CA LYS A 58 -1.56 8.92 18.05
C LYS A 58 -1.64 10.39 18.47
N GLN A 59 -0.51 11.02 18.81
CA GLN A 59 -0.46 12.43 19.20
C GLN A 59 -0.86 13.36 18.06
N VAL A 60 -0.31 13.16 16.86
CA VAL A 60 -0.64 13.98 15.68
C VAL A 60 -2.10 13.83 15.28
N TYR A 61 -2.64 12.60 15.30
CA TYR A 61 -4.07 12.40 15.03
C TYR A 61 -4.95 13.08 16.07
N SER A 62 -4.59 12.98 17.36
CA SER A 62 -5.32 13.66 18.44
C SER A 62 -5.32 15.18 18.26
N GLN A 63 -4.17 15.76 17.87
CA GLN A 63 -4.05 17.18 17.58
C GLN A 63 -4.96 17.59 16.40
N LEU A 64 -4.91 16.88 15.29
CA LEU A 64 -5.74 17.15 14.10
C LEU A 64 -7.23 16.98 14.37
N ILE A 65 -7.60 16.04 15.24
CA ILE A 65 -8.98 15.87 15.70
C ILE A 65 -9.43 17.08 16.53
N SER A 66 -8.57 17.58 17.43
CA SER A 66 -8.88 18.73 18.26
C SER A 66 -9.12 20.02 17.46
N THR A 67 -8.49 20.14 16.28
CA THR A 67 -8.67 21.26 15.34
C THR A 67 -9.70 20.97 14.25
N ASN A 68 -10.43 19.85 14.35
CA ASN A 68 -11.46 19.43 13.41
C ASN A 68 -10.97 19.24 11.96
N GLN A 69 -9.71 18.82 11.81
CA GLN A 69 -9.05 18.63 10.51
C GLN A 69 -9.05 17.18 10.03
N LEU A 70 -8.98 16.18 10.92
CA LEU A 70 -8.85 14.78 10.53
C LEU A 70 -10.17 14.13 10.14
N TYR A 71 -10.19 13.42 9.00
CA TYR A 71 -11.29 12.57 8.56
C TYR A 71 -10.78 11.28 7.92
N ILE A 72 -11.63 10.25 7.89
CA ILE A 72 -11.29 8.94 7.32
C ILE A 72 -12.41 8.52 6.37
N PRO A 73 -12.12 8.18 5.11
CA PRO A 73 -13.12 7.64 4.19
C PRO A 73 -13.75 6.35 4.77
N SER A 74 -15.06 6.19 4.64
CA SER A 74 -15.75 4.98 5.07
C SER A 74 -15.23 3.75 4.34
N HIS A 75 -14.88 3.88 3.06
CA HIS A 75 -14.30 2.78 2.30
C HIS A 75 -12.93 2.38 2.86
N ALA A 76 -12.10 3.34 3.25
CA ALA A 76 -10.81 3.05 3.86
C ALA A 76 -10.94 2.29 5.20
N ILE A 77 -11.98 2.60 5.99
CA ILE A 77 -12.32 1.81 7.18
C ILE A 77 -12.70 0.38 6.81
N ARG A 78 -13.54 0.16 5.78
CA ARG A 78 -13.92 -1.19 5.34
C ARG A 78 -12.70 -2.00 4.90
N GLU A 79 -11.79 -1.39 4.16
CA GLU A 79 -10.54 -2.04 3.77
C GLU A 79 -9.63 -2.33 4.97
N PHE A 80 -9.53 -1.42 5.94
CA PHE A 80 -8.83 -1.66 7.19
C PHE A 80 -9.42 -2.87 7.94
N LEU A 81 -10.76 -2.93 8.08
CA LEU A 81 -11.44 -4.05 8.74
C LEU A 81 -11.17 -5.38 8.03
N LYS A 82 -11.13 -5.38 6.69
CA LYS A 82 -10.82 -6.55 5.86
C LYS A 82 -9.35 -6.99 5.99
N ASN A 83 -8.42 -6.03 6.02
CA ASN A 83 -6.98 -6.32 5.94
C ASN A 83 -6.31 -6.48 7.31
N ARG A 84 -6.91 -5.96 8.39
CA ARG A 84 -6.40 -6.07 9.76
C ARG A 84 -6.10 -7.53 10.17
N PRO A 85 -7.02 -8.52 9.99
CA PRO A 85 -6.73 -9.90 10.36
C PRO A 85 -5.50 -10.45 9.67
N ASN A 86 -5.29 -10.12 8.39
CA ASN A 86 -4.13 -10.55 7.62
C ASN A 86 -2.84 -9.98 8.21
N LYS A 87 -2.83 -8.70 8.60
CA LYS A 87 -1.65 -8.08 9.26
C LYS A 87 -1.31 -8.73 10.59
N LEU A 88 -2.32 -9.12 11.37
CA LEU A 88 -2.08 -9.86 12.61
C LEU A 88 -1.59 -11.29 12.34
N SER A 89 -2.10 -11.96 11.31
CA SER A 89 -1.65 -13.30 10.90
C SER A 89 -0.18 -13.27 10.47
N GLU A 90 0.23 -12.30 9.64
CA GLU A 90 1.62 -12.12 9.21
C GLU A 90 2.58 -12.04 10.40
N ILE A 91 2.19 -11.29 11.46
CA ILE A 91 2.99 -11.18 12.69
C ILE A 91 3.05 -12.52 13.43
N VAL A 92 1.91 -13.20 13.60
CA VAL A 92 1.84 -14.51 14.27
C VAL A 92 2.65 -15.58 13.53
N GLU A 93 2.60 -15.61 12.20
CA GLU A 93 3.37 -16.51 11.35
C GLU A 93 4.87 -16.25 11.49
N ALA A 94 5.29 -14.98 11.44
CA ALA A 94 6.69 -14.60 11.64
C ALA A 94 7.19 -15.03 13.03
N LEU A 95 6.39 -14.83 14.07
CA LEU A 95 6.69 -15.27 15.44
C LEU A 95 6.75 -16.80 15.55
N ASN A 96 5.77 -17.51 14.99
CA ASN A 96 5.74 -18.98 14.98
C ASN A 96 7.01 -19.54 14.32
N LYS A 97 7.42 -19.01 13.16
CA LYS A 97 8.65 -19.40 12.47
C LYS A 97 9.89 -19.21 13.35
N LYS A 98 9.98 -18.11 14.11
CA LYS A 98 11.07 -17.87 15.06
C LYS A 98 11.03 -18.83 16.25
N SER A 99 9.84 -19.17 16.72
CA SER A 99 9.66 -20.11 17.84
C SER A 99 10.00 -21.55 17.49
N SER A 100 9.79 -21.96 16.24
CA SER A 100 10.04 -23.33 15.74
C SER A 100 11.44 -23.53 15.17
N THR A 101 12.20 -22.45 14.96
CA THR A 101 13.59 -22.54 14.48
C THR A 101 14.45 -23.25 15.53
N SER A 102 15.03 -24.40 15.16
CA SER A 102 15.99 -25.11 15.99
C SER A 102 17.36 -24.43 15.92
N PHE A 103 17.98 -24.22 17.07
CA PHE A 103 19.37 -23.84 17.13
C PHE A 103 20.25 -25.08 16.98
N GLN A 104 21.24 -25.01 16.11
CA GLN A 104 22.19 -26.10 15.90
C GLN A 104 23.30 -26.00 16.95
N TYR A 105 23.34 -26.97 17.86
CA TYR A 105 24.39 -27.09 18.86
C TYR A 105 25.54 -27.94 18.31
N VAL A 106 26.74 -27.74 18.86
CA VAL A 106 27.88 -28.62 18.60
C VAL A 106 27.55 -30.01 19.12
N GLU A 107 27.76 -31.04 18.29
CA GLU A 107 27.54 -32.43 18.70
C GLU A 107 28.56 -32.88 19.74
N ASN A 108 28.21 -33.95 20.46
CA ASN A 108 29.11 -34.56 21.42
C ASN A 108 30.20 -35.38 20.67
N TYR A 109 31.45 -34.95 20.78
CA TYR A 109 32.63 -35.57 20.20
C TYR A 109 33.55 -36.05 21.34
N PRO A 110 33.44 -37.31 21.79
CA PRO A 110 34.20 -37.84 22.91
C PRO A 110 35.72 -37.70 22.80
N VAL A 111 36.26 -37.59 21.58
CA VAL A 111 37.70 -37.41 21.34
C VAL A 111 38.21 -36.04 21.79
N LEU A 112 37.33 -35.04 21.92
CA LEU A 112 37.68 -33.66 22.25
C LEU A 112 37.53 -33.34 23.75
N THR A 113 37.09 -34.30 24.58
CA THR A 113 36.77 -34.05 25.99
C THR A 113 37.96 -33.65 26.86
N ASN A 114 39.18 -33.91 26.41
CA ASN A 114 40.39 -33.52 27.13
C ASN A 114 40.85 -32.09 26.82
N LEU A 115 40.12 -31.34 25.99
CA LEU A 115 40.38 -29.93 25.69
C LEU A 115 39.52 -29.05 26.59
N ASP A 116 40.15 -28.17 27.39
CA ASP A 116 39.45 -27.25 28.28
C ASP A 116 38.46 -26.35 27.50
N GLU A 117 38.81 -25.96 26.27
CA GLU A 117 37.96 -25.17 25.39
C GLU A 117 36.70 -25.94 24.97
N TYR A 118 36.78 -27.26 24.83
CA TYR A 118 35.63 -28.10 24.46
C TYR A 118 34.64 -28.21 25.62
N GLU A 119 35.11 -28.38 26.86
CA GLU A 119 34.24 -28.36 28.04
C GLU A 119 33.53 -27.01 28.22
N GLN A 120 34.26 -25.90 28.04
CA GLN A 120 33.67 -24.55 28.06
C GLN A 120 32.61 -24.36 26.98
N LEU A 121 32.88 -24.84 25.76
CA LEU A 121 31.95 -24.78 24.63
C LEU A 121 30.64 -25.56 24.91
N ILE A 122 30.74 -26.76 25.47
CA ILE A 122 29.57 -27.56 25.87
C ILE A 122 28.79 -26.84 26.99
N GLY A 123 29.50 -26.25 27.96
CA GLY A 123 28.90 -25.42 29.01
C GLY A 123 28.09 -24.25 28.44
N LEU A 124 28.67 -23.48 27.51
CA LEU A 124 27.98 -22.40 26.79
C LEU A 124 26.78 -22.92 26.00
N GLY A 125 26.91 -24.06 25.32
CA GLY A 125 25.81 -24.70 24.60
C GLY A 125 24.63 -25.04 25.51
N SER A 126 24.90 -25.54 26.73
CA SER A 126 23.86 -25.83 27.72
C SER A 126 23.15 -24.57 28.23
N ALA A 127 23.89 -23.49 28.48
CA ALA A 127 23.34 -22.21 28.90
C ALA A 127 22.48 -21.58 27.78
N LEU A 128 22.98 -21.62 26.54
CA LEU A 128 22.23 -21.18 25.36
C LEU A 128 20.93 -21.96 25.19
N LYS A 129 20.95 -23.28 25.41
CA LYS A 129 19.74 -24.11 25.33
C LYS A 129 18.63 -23.66 26.27
N VAL A 130 18.98 -23.26 27.49
CA VAL A 130 18.04 -22.71 28.46
C VAL A 130 17.50 -21.36 27.98
N GLN A 131 18.39 -20.45 27.56
CA GLN A 131 18.01 -19.11 27.09
C GLN A 131 17.14 -19.14 25.81
N ILE A 132 17.46 -20.03 24.87
CA ILE A 132 16.68 -20.22 23.64
C ILE A 132 15.29 -20.76 23.97
N LYS A 133 15.19 -21.73 24.89
CA LYS A 133 13.89 -22.24 25.33
C LYS A 133 13.05 -21.15 25.97
N GLU A 134 13.63 -20.34 26.86
CA GLU A 134 12.95 -19.21 27.48
C GLU A 134 12.47 -18.18 26.44
N TYR A 135 13.31 -17.82 25.48
CA TYR A 135 12.94 -16.96 24.37
C TYR A 135 11.76 -17.52 23.55
N GLN A 136 11.79 -18.82 23.22
CA GLN A 136 10.70 -19.50 22.52
C GLN A 136 9.40 -19.56 23.36
N ASP A 137 9.51 -19.78 24.67
CA ASP A 137 8.36 -19.73 25.61
C ASP A 137 7.74 -18.33 25.64
N LYS A 138 8.55 -17.27 25.67
CA LYS A 138 8.07 -15.88 25.60
C LYS A 138 7.35 -15.59 24.28
N ILE A 139 7.88 -16.05 23.15
CA ILE A 139 7.19 -15.92 21.85
C ILE A 139 5.82 -16.60 21.90
N ARG A 140 5.73 -17.84 22.41
CA ARG A 140 4.45 -18.55 22.53
C ARG A 140 3.45 -17.83 23.42
N SER A 141 3.91 -17.20 24.51
CA SER A 141 3.07 -16.38 25.38
C SER A 141 2.52 -15.12 24.67
N ILE A 142 3.34 -14.47 23.84
CA ILE A 142 2.91 -13.32 23.02
C ILE A 142 1.84 -13.77 22.01
N ILE A 143 2.08 -14.87 21.30
CA ILE A 143 1.12 -15.42 20.33
C ILE A 143 -0.22 -15.73 21.01
N SER A 144 -0.19 -16.39 22.18
CA SER A 144 -1.40 -16.67 22.95
C SER A 144 -2.14 -15.38 23.35
N THR A 145 -1.42 -14.33 23.73
CA THR A 145 -2.00 -13.02 24.04
C THR A 145 -2.69 -12.42 22.81
N MET A 146 -2.05 -12.47 21.64
CA MET A 146 -2.61 -11.96 20.38
C MET A 146 -3.85 -12.75 19.94
N GLN A 147 -3.83 -14.07 20.10
CA GLN A 147 -4.96 -14.95 19.75
C GLN A 147 -6.20 -14.69 20.61
N ASN A 148 -6.02 -14.14 21.82
CA ASN A 148 -7.11 -13.77 22.71
C ASN A 148 -7.69 -12.38 22.43
N TRP A 149 -7.14 -11.62 21.46
CA TRP A 149 -7.68 -10.31 21.11
C TRP A 149 -9.04 -10.42 20.45
N THR A 150 -10.02 -9.69 20.98
CA THR A 150 -11.39 -9.58 20.49
C THR A 150 -11.63 -8.18 19.94
N TRP A 151 -10.88 -7.81 18.90
CA TRP A 151 -10.86 -6.44 18.34
C TRP A 151 -10.36 -5.36 19.31
N ASN A 152 -9.57 -5.75 20.30
CA ASN A 152 -8.96 -4.88 21.30
C ASN A 152 -7.42 -4.91 21.23
N ASP A 153 -6.86 -5.14 20.03
CA ASP A 153 -5.44 -4.91 19.82
C ASP A 153 -5.12 -3.40 20.00
N PRO A 154 -3.86 -3.03 20.24
CA PRO A 154 -3.48 -1.65 20.54
C PRO A 154 -3.91 -0.64 19.47
N VAL A 155 -3.80 -0.98 18.18
CA VAL A 155 -4.14 -0.08 17.06
C VAL A 155 -5.64 0.12 17.01
N SER A 156 -6.42 -0.96 17.03
CA SER A 156 -7.88 -0.87 17.00
C SER A 156 -8.46 -0.14 18.20
N THR A 157 -7.84 -0.30 19.37
CA THR A 157 -8.28 0.40 20.59
C THR A 157 -8.11 1.91 20.44
N VAL A 158 -6.93 2.36 19.97
CA VAL A 158 -6.69 3.78 19.71
C VAL A 158 -7.61 4.33 18.64
N TYR A 159 -7.85 3.60 17.56
CA TYR A 159 -8.74 4.06 16.48
C TYR A 159 -10.21 4.15 16.93
N LYS A 160 -10.68 3.20 17.74
CA LYS A 160 -12.03 3.27 18.34
C LYS A 160 -12.21 4.51 19.19
N GLU A 161 -11.19 4.91 19.95
CA GLU A 161 -11.21 6.13 20.76
C GLU A 161 -11.17 7.40 19.90
N LEU A 162 -10.32 7.42 18.87
CA LEU A 162 -10.05 8.64 18.09
C LEU A 162 -11.08 8.92 16.98
N PHE A 163 -11.63 7.88 16.33
CA PHE A 163 -12.33 8.06 15.04
C PHE A 163 -13.85 8.15 15.11
N VAL A 164 -14.45 8.20 16.30
CA VAL A 164 -15.92 8.14 16.53
C VAL A 164 -16.72 9.02 15.55
N ASP A 165 -16.36 10.31 15.42
CA ASP A 165 -17.07 11.27 14.57
C ASP A 165 -16.20 11.75 13.39
N ARG A 166 -15.27 10.90 12.94
CA ARG A 166 -14.26 11.25 11.92
C ARG A 166 -14.42 10.46 10.63
N ILE A 167 -15.23 9.40 10.65
CA ILE A 167 -15.51 8.59 9.47
C ILE A 167 -16.50 9.34 8.57
N LEU A 168 -16.18 9.45 7.28
CA LEU A 168 -17.03 10.11 6.30
C LEU A 168 -18.27 9.26 5.99
N ASP A 169 -19.33 9.92 5.52
CA ASP A 169 -20.56 9.27 5.07
C ASP A 169 -20.53 9.02 3.56
N ASP A 170 -20.80 7.78 3.15
CA ASP A 170 -20.88 7.37 1.76
C ASP A 170 -22.31 7.11 1.26
N SER A 171 -23.33 7.46 2.05
CA SER A 171 -24.74 7.29 1.66
C SER A 171 -25.12 8.04 0.38
N HIS A 172 -24.35 9.07 0.01
CA HIS A 172 -24.53 9.87 -1.18
C HIS A 172 -24.06 9.17 -2.47
N ILE A 173 -23.34 8.04 -2.37
CA ILE A 173 -22.78 7.33 -3.52
C ILE A 173 -23.84 6.43 -4.15
N ASP A 174 -24.23 6.76 -5.38
CA ASP A 174 -25.05 5.91 -6.23
C ASP A 174 -24.15 4.95 -7.01
N PHE A 175 -24.22 3.66 -6.69
CA PHE A 175 -23.38 2.63 -7.30
C PHE A 175 -23.62 2.46 -8.81
N THR A 176 -24.82 2.74 -9.32
CA THR A 176 -25.09 2.67 -10.77
C THR A 176 -24.41 3.82 -11.50
N GLN A 177 -24.40 5.01 -10.90
CA GLN A 177 -23.66 6.15 -11.47
C GLN A 177 -22.15 5.95 -11.35
N LEU A 178 -21.69 5.40 -10.22
CA LEU A 178 -20.29 5.08 -9.97
C LEU A 178 -19.74 4.09 -11.01
N GLU A 179 -20.51 3.05 -11.36
CA GLU A 179 -20.13 2.07 -12.37
C GLU A 179 -19.96 2.71 -13.76
N SER A 180 -20.94 3.52 -14.18
CA SER A 180 -20.85 4.26 -15.44
C SER A 180 -19.68 5.24 -15.47
N GLU A 181 -19.41 5.91 -14.35
CA GLU A 181 -18.28 6.80 -14.22
C GLU A 181 -16.95 6.05 -14.29
N LEU A 182 -16.86 4.90 -13.63
CA LEU A 182 -15.68 4.03 -13.68
C LEU A 182 -15.39 3.56 -15.10
N GLU A 183 -16.41 3.15 -15.86
CA GLU A 183 -16.28 2.79 -17.28
C GLU A 183 -15.76 3.97 -18.13
N LYS A 184 -16.31 5.18 -17.89
CA LYS A 184 -15.87 6.40 -18.56
C LYS A 184 -14.41 6.71 -18.22
N ARG A 185 -14.04 6.66 -16.94
CA ARG A 185 -12.66 6.89 -16.47
C ARG A 185 -11.69 5.87 -17.07
N ASN A 186 -12.07 4.60 -17.11
CA ASN A 186 -11.32 3.51 -17.74
C ASN A 186 -11.08 3.73 -19.24
N THR A 187 -12.07 4.28 -19.94
CA THR A 187 -11.97 4.59 -21.38
C THR A 187 -11.02 5.76 -21.61
N LEU A 188 -11.03 6.75 -20.73
CA LEU A 188 -10.24 7.97 -20.82
C LEU A 188 -8.88 7.90 -20.13
N SER A 189 -8.58 6.79 -19.46
CA SER A 189 -7.42 6.66 -18.57
C SER A 189 -7.37 7.78 -17.52
N LEU A 190 -8.53 8.10 -16.94
CA LEU A 190 -8.67 9.14 -15.93
C LEU A 190 -8.53 8.58 -14.52
N PRO A 191 -7.67 9.18 -13.67
CA PRO A 191 -7.54 8.75 -12.29
C PRO A 191 -8.69 9.25 -11.42
N PRO A 192 -8.94 8.63 -10.24
CA PRO A 192 -8.32 7.40 -9.81
C PRO A 192 -9.11 6.16 -10.30
N GLY A 193 -8.46 4.99 -10.31
CA GLY A 193 -9.05 3.68 -10.59
C GLY A 193 -8.93 3.17 -12.03
N PHE A 194 -8.41 3.94 -13.00
CA PHE A 194 -8.40 3.50 -14.41
C PHE A 194 -7.40 2.37 -14.72
N LYS A 195 -6.36 2.23 -13.89
CA LYS A 195 -5.33 1.19 -14.06
C LYS A 195 -5.80 -0.19 -13.60
N ASP A 196 -6.90 -0.28 -12.87
CA ASP A 196 -7.46 -1.53 -12.36
C ASP A 196 -8.51 -2.16 -13.30
N LYS A 197 -8.28 -2.10 -14.62
CA LYS A 197 -9.14 -2.75 -15.64
C LYS A 197 -9.33 -4.24 -15.33
N GLY A 198 -10.51 -4.59 -14.82
CA GLY A 198 -10.93 -5.96 -14.50
C GLY A 198 -10.70 -6.41 -13.04
N LYS A 199 -10.51 -5.49 -12.08
CA LYS A 199 -10.66 -5.78 -10.65
C LYS A 199 -11.96 -5.15 -10.13
N ASP A 200 -13.02 -5.93 -9.97
CA ASP A 200 -14.37 -5.45 -9.59
C ASP A 200 -14.45 -4.64 -8.27
N LEU A 201 -13.47 -4.77 -7.37
CA LEU A 201 -13.54 -4.17 -6.02
C LEU A 201 -12.47 -3.12 -5.70
N ASN A 202 -11.30 -3.14 -6.34
CA ASN A 202 -10.21 -2.21 -6.02
C ASN A 202 -10.30 -0.92 -6.84
N ALA A 203 -10.65 -1.01 -8.13
CA ALA A 203 -10.85 0.16 -9.00
C ALA A 203 -11.99 1.05 -8.49
N SER A 204 -13.06 0.40 -8.04
CA SER A 204 -14.21 1.04 -7.41
C SER A 204 -13.84 1.63 -6.05
N GLY A 205 -12.94 0.99 -5.28
CA GLY A 205 -12.48 1.47 -3.98
C GLY A 205 -11.79 2.83 -4.04
N ASP A 206 -10.78 2.98 -4.90
CA ASP A 206 -10.07 4.27 -5.06
C ASP A 206 -11.02 5.38 -5.54
N LEU A 207 -11.94 5.05 -6.45
CA LEU A 207 -12.95 6.00 -6.91
C LEU A 207 -13.96 6.36 -5.81
N ILE A 208 -14.38 5.42 -4.96
CA ILE A 208 -15.24 5.67 -3.81
C ILE A 208 -14.54 6.63 -2.84
N ILE A 209 -13.29 6.35 -2.47
CA ILE A 209 -12.49 7.22 -1.60
C ILE A 209 -12.41 8.64 -2.19
N TRP A 210 -12.18 8.75 -3.50
CA TRP A 210 -12.15 10.03 -4.19
C TRP A 210 -13.48 10.79 -4.12
N LYS A 211 -14.62 10.11 -4.29
CA LYS A 211 -15.94 10.73 -4.14
C LYS A 211 -16.20 11.22 -2.72
N GLU A 212 -15.82 10.43 -1.70
CA GLU A 212 -15.90 10.84 -0.30
C GLU A 212 -15.03 12.08 -0.02
N ILE A 213 -13.81 12.14 -0.58
CA ILE A 213 -12.90 13.29 -0.49
C ILE A 213 -13.55 14.54 -1.10
N LEU A 214 -14.06 14.45 -2.33
CA LEU A 214 -14.69 15.58 -3.03
C LEU A 214 -15.89 16.10 -2.25
N LYS A 215 -16.77 15.20 -1.80
CA LYS A 215 -17.96 15.54 -1.01
C LYS A 215 -17.59 16.25 0.29
N CYS A 216 -16.64 15.70 1.04
CA CYS A 216 -16.18 16.27 2.30
C CYS A 216 -15.59 17.68 2.12
N ALA A 217 -14.73 17.85 1.11
CA ALA A 217 -14.11 19.15 0.83
C ALA A 217 -15.12 20.19 0.33
N GLN A 218 -16.09 19.78 -0.48
CA GLN A 218 -17.18 20.64 -0.96
C GLN A 218 -18.05 21.13 0.18
N GLU A 219 -18.50 20.23 1.07
CA GLU A 219 -19.37 20.59 2.20
C GLU A 219 -18.69 21.48 3.24
N LYS A 220 -17.39 21.28 3.45
CA LYS A 220 -16.61 22.04 4.43
C LYS A 220 -15.94 23.27 3.84
N ASP A 221 -16.01 23.46 2.51
CA ASP A 221 -15.36 24.52 1.74
C ASP A 221 -13.88 24.71 2.11
N LYS A 222 -13.12 23.61 2.15
CA LYS A 222 -11.74 23.61 2.64
C LYS A 222 -10.75 22.96 1.68
N HIS A 223 -9.50 23.41 1.78
CA HIS A 223 -8.35 22.72 1.22
C HIS A 223 -8.24 21.31 1.81
N LEU A 224 -7.64 20.38 1.08
CA LEU A 224 -7.52 19.00 1.54
C LEU A 224 -6.13 18.44 1.27
N ILE A 225 -5.62 17.68 2.23
CA ILE A 225 -4.39 16.92 2.15
C ILE A 225 -4.75 15.45 2.38
N PHE A 226 -4.57 14.63 1.35
CA PHE A 226 -4.74 13.20 1.43
C PHE A 226 -3.43 12.53 1.85
N ILE A 227 -3.47 11.68 2.87
CA ILE A 227 -2.29 11.04 3.41
C ILE A 227 -2.27 9.59 2.93
N SER A 228 -1.29 9.27 2.09
CA SER A 228 -1.09 7.93 1.53
C SER A 228 0.40 7.61 1.42
N ALA A 229 0.76 6.36 1.68
CA ALA A 229 2.09 5.83 1.39
C ALA A 229 2.21 5.30 -0.05
N ASP A 230 1.13 5.39 -0.82
CA ASP A 230 1.08 4.90 -2.19
C ASP A 230 1.53 5.98 -3.18
N GLU A 231 2.52 5.63 -3.98
CA GLU A 231 3.01 6.47 -5.08
C GLU A 231 2.53 5.97 -6.44
N LYS A 232 1.44 5.19 -6.51
CA LYS A 232 0.83 4.77 -7.77
C LYS A 232 0.72 5.93 -8.75
N SER A 233 1.08 5.66 -9.99
CA SER A 233 0.95 6.58 -11.14
C SER A 233 -0.48 7.06 -11.43
N ASP A 234 -1.45 6.41 -10.78
CA ASP A 234 -2.86 6.76 -10.82
C ASP A 234 -3.14 8.01 -9.97
N TRP A 235 -2.43 8.18 -8.85
CA TRP A 235 -2.54 9.39 -8.01
C TRP A 235 -1.43 10.41 -8.29
N TRP A 236 -0.28 9.95 -8.80
CA TRP A 236 0.93 10.76 -9.00
C TRP A 236 1.39 10.84 -10.46
N HIS A 237 1.86 12.02 -10.86
CA HIS A 237 2.86 12.13 -11.93
C HIS A 237 4.21 11.66 -11.39
N GLN A 238 4.78 10.64 -12.01
CA GLN A 238 6.04 10.06 -11.58
C GLN A 238 7.22 10.59 -12.41
N SER A 239 8.34 10.83 -11.75
CA SER A 239 9.65 11.02 -12.38
C SER A 239 10.62 10.00 -11.77
N ASN A 240 11.33 9.22 -12.59
CA ASN A 240 12.22 8.13 -12.12
C ASN A 240 11.56 7.16 -11.12
N LYS A 241 10.26 6.87 -11.29
CA LYS A 241 9.45 6.01 -10.41
C LYS A 241 9.18 6.57 -9.00
N GLU A 242 9.47 7.85 -8.74
CA GLU A 242 9.08 8.58 -7.54
C GLU A 242 7.95 9.57 -7.86
N GLY A 243 7.01 9.73 -6.93
CA GLY A 243 5.92 10.70 -7.05
C GLY A 243 6.43 12.14 -7.04
N LEU A 244 6.23 12.89 -8.13
CA LEU A 244 6.65 14.28 -8.24
C LEU A 244 5.53 15.23 -7.82
N TYR A 245 4.35 15.09 -8.44
CA TYR A 245 3.17 15.90 -8.17
C TYR A 245 1.91 15.03 -8.25
N PRO A 246 0.82 15.37 -7.53
CA PRO A 246 -0.48 14.76 -7.81
C PRO A 246 -0.85 14.91 -9.29
N ARG A 247 -1.56 13.92 -9.85
CA ARG A 247 -2.09 14.00 -11.22
C ARG A 247 -2.91 15.27 -11.38
N PHE A 248 -2.63 16.05 -12.42
CA PHE A 248 -3.32 17.32 -12.62
C PHE A 248 -4.82 17.11 -12.87
N GLU A 249 -5.22 15.96 -13.41
CA GLU A 249 -6.63 15.57 -13.55
C GLU A 249 -7.37 15.57 -12.20
N LEU A 250 -6.74 15.05 -11.14
CA LEU A 250 -7.31 15.04 -9.79
C LEU A 250 -7.35 16.45 -9.20
N VAL A 251 -6.28 17.23 -9.40
CA VAL A 251 -6.20 18.61 -8.91
C VAL A 251 -7.27 19.48 -9.58
N ASP A 252 -7.45 19.37 -10.90
CA ASP A 252 -8.45 20.14 -11.63
C ASP A 252 -9.88 19.66 -11.30
N GLU A 253 -10.12 18.35 -11.17
CA GLU A 253 -11.42 17.86 -10.70
C GLU A 253 -11.77 18.40 -9.32
N PHE A 254 -10.84 18.29 -8.36
CA PHE A 254 -11.04 18.81 -7.01
C PHE A 254 -11.30 20.32 -7.02
N ARG A 255 -10.50 21.09 -7.78
CA ARG A 255 -10.68 22.54 -7.93
C ARG A 255 -12.08 22.90 -8.42
N ARG A 256 -12.61 22.18 -9.42
CA ARG A 256 -13.94 22.42 -9.99
C ARG A 256 -15.05 22.13 -8.99
N GLU A 257 -14.94 21.04 -8.24
CA GLU A 257 -15.97 20.62 -7.27
C GLU A 257 -15.95 21.44 -5.96
N THR A 258 -14.85 22.15 -5.68
CA THR A 258 -14.62 22.85 -4.40
C THR A 258 -14.44 24.36 -4.54
N ASN A 259 -14.87 24.98 -5.64
CA ASN A 259 -14.72 26.43 -5.85
C ASN A 259 -13.26 26.93 -5.75
N GLY A 260 -12.30 26.16 -6.27
CA GLY A 260 -10.90 26.60 -6.36
C GLY A 260 -10.01 26.21 -5.18
N LYS A 261 -10.39 25.25 -4.34
CA LYS A 261 -9.51 24.80 -3.24
C LYS A 261 -8.40 23.90 -3.79
N SER A 262 -7.23 23.96 -3.16
CA SER A 262 -6.08 23.10 -3.44
C SER A 262 -6.19 21.71 -2.78
N PHE A 263 -5.75 20.70 -3.51
CA PHE A 263 -5.65 19.30 -3.10
C PHE A 263 -4.19 18.83 -3.13
N HIS A 264 -3.69 18.29 -2.03
CA HIS A 264 -2.34 17.74 -1.93
C HIS A 264 -2.37 16.28 -1.52
N ILE A 265 -1.33 15.54 -1.87
CA ILE A 265 -1.08 14.18 -1.37
C ILE A 265 0.26 14.20 -0.63
N LEU A 266 0.32 13.60 0.55
CA LEU A 266 1.53 13.51 1.37
C LEU A 266 1.69 12.11 1.95
N SER A 267 2.94 11.73 2.24
CA SER A 267 3.23 10.59 3.11
C SER A 267 2.90 10.92 4.58
N LEU A 268 2.69 9.89 5.40
CA LEU A 268 2.55 10.03 6.84
C LEU A 268 3.84 10.57 7.47
N SER A 269 5.03 10.13 7.01
CA SER A 269 6.30 10.70 7.48
C SER A 269 6.37 12.22 7.27
N LYS A 270 5.88 12.72 6.13
CA LYS A 270 5.82 14.16 5.86
C LYS A 270 4.79 14.88 6.74
N LEU A 271 3.64 14.26 6.98
CA LEU A 271 2.67 14.79 7.95
C LEU A 271 3.30 14.93 9.34
N LEU A 272 3.97 13.87 9.83
CA LEU A 272 4.66 13.89 11.12
C LEU A 272 5.72 15.00 11.18
N GLN A 273 6.46 15.22 10.09
CA GLN A 273 7.40 16.34 9.99
C GLN A 273 6.71 17.71 10.11
N ILE A 274 5.59 17.92 9.41
CA ILE A 274 4.83 19.18 9.46
C ILE A 274 4.34 19.48 10.88
N PHE A 275 3.98 18.44 11.63
CA PHE A 275 3.52 18.54 13.01
C PHE A 275 4.62 18.32 14.06
N ASN A 276 5.89 18.53 13.66
CA ASN A 276 7.07 18.58 14.54
C ASN A 276 7.34 17.29 15.35
N ALA A 277 7.09 16.11 14.77
CA ALA A 277 7.58 14.86 15.35
C ALA A 277 9.13 14.80 15.37
N SER A 278 9.70 13.93 16.20
CA SER A 278 11.15 13.76 16.27
C SER A 278 11.71 13.18 14.96
N SER A 279 12.97 13.51 14.63
CA SER A 279 13.62 12.98 13.43
C SER A 279 13.68 11.45 13.42
N ALA A 280 13.95 10.84 14.58
CA ALA A 280 13.98 9.38 14.73
C ALA A 280 12.64 8.73 14.37
N VAL A 281 11.51 9.34 14.78
CA VAL A 281 10.17 8.88 14.42
C VAL A 281 9.92 9.05 12.92
N ILE A 282 10.28 10.20 12.35
CA ILE A 282 10.09 10.49 10.93
C ILE A 282 10.84 9.47 10.07
N ASP A 283 12.11 9.20 10.38
CA ASP A 283 12.95 8.25 9.65
C ASP A 283 12.41 6.81 9.79
N SER A 284 11.96 6.42 10.99
CA SER A 284 11.36 5.11 11.24
C SER A 284 10.07 4.89 10.44
N VAL A 285 9.21 5.90 10.38
CA VAL A 285 7.95 5.81 9.64
C VAL A 285 8.23 5.80 8.14
N ALA A 286 9.11 6.67 7.64
CA ALA A 286 9.51 6.70 6.23
C ALA A 286 10.10 5.36 5.77
N ALA A 287 10.92 4.71 6.59
CA ALA A 287 11.45 3.37 6.27
C ALA A 287 10.32 2.32 6.12
N THR A 288 9.29 2.41 6.97
CA THR A 288 8.13 1.51 6.92
C THR A 288 7.26 1.79 5.70
N GLU A 289 7.04 3.06 5.36
CA GLU A 289 6.34 3.48 4.14
C GLU A 289 7.02 2.97 2.89
N ASN A 290 8.35 3.14 2.79
CA ASN A 290 9.13 2.66 1.66
C ASN A 290 9.05 1.14 1.50
N GLN A 291 9.08 0.41 2.62
CA GLN A 291 8.89 -1.04 2.59
C GLN A 291 7.49 -1.40 2.05
N LEU A 292 6.43 -0.76 2.54
CA LEU A 292 5.06 -0.96 2.03
C LEU A 292 4.92 -0.62 0.54
N SER A 293 5.46 0.52 0.11
CA SER A 293 5.44 0.95 -1.29
C SER A 293 6.18 -0.03 -2.19
N SER A 294 7.31 -0.60 -1.73
CA SER A 294 8.03 -1.64 -2.48
C SER A 294 7.23 -2.94 -2.60
N GLU A 295 6.55 -3.39 -1.53
CA GLU A 295 5.68 -4.58 -1.56
C GLU A 295 4.51 -4.38 -2.55
N LEU A 296 3.92 -3.18 -2.57
CA LEU A 296 2.84 -2.81 -3.49
C LEU A 296 3.31 -2.67 -4.94
N LYS A 297 4.47 -2.03 -5.19
CA LYS A 297 5.06 -1.91 -6.53
C LYS A 297 5.37 -3.29 -7.13
N VAL A 298 5.94 -4.21 -6.36
CA VAL A 298 6.18 -5.58 -6.84
C VAL A 298 4.85 -6.27 -7.21
N TYR A 299 3.78 -6.02 -6.46
CA TYR A 299 2.46 -6.58 -6.80
C TYR A 299 1.88 -5.97 -8.09
N ASP A 300 2.03 -4.67 -8.29
CA ASP A 300 1.52 -3.96 -9.47
C ASP A 300 2.35 -4.21 -10.74
N ASP A 301 3.68 -4.32 -10.62
CA ASP A 301 4.59 -4.54 -11.76
C ASP A 301 4.31 -5.87 -12.49
N TRP A 302 3.84 -6.90 -11.78
CA TRP A 302 3.52 -8.22 -12.35
C TRP A 302 2.02 -8.48 -12.51
N LEU A 303 1.18 -7.47 -12.28
CA LEU A 303 -0.26 -7.61 -12.34
C LEU A 303 -0.73 -8.04 -13.74
N GLU A 304 -0.10 -7.51 -14.76
CA GLU A 304 -0.39 -7.83 -16.16
C GLU A 304 -0.04 -9.29 -16.49
N TYR A 305 1.10 -9.77 -16.00
CA TYR A 305 1.51 -11.17 -16.20
C TYR A 305 0.63 -12.13 -15.41
N ARG A 306 0.26 -11.78 -14.17
CA ARG A 306 -0.72 -12.54 -13.39
C ARG A 306 -2.02 -12.72 -14.17
N LYS A 307 -2.51 -11.62 -14.77
CA LYS A 307 -3.74 -11.61 -15.56
C LYS A 307 -3.60 -12.45 -16.83
N TYR A 308 -2.51 -12.28 -17.57
CA TYR A 308 -2.23 -13.08 -18.76
C TYR A 308 -2.21 -14.58 -18.47
N LEU A 309 -1.63 -14.97 -17.32
CA LEU A 309 -1.51 -16.36 -16.88
C LEU A 309 -2.76 -16.90 -16.16
N ASN A 310 -3.80 -16.09 -15.94
CA ASN A 310 -5.00 -16.42 -15.17
C ASN A 310 -4.69 -16.95 -13.74
N ILE A 311 -3.67 -16.40 -13.10
CA ILE A 311 -3.28 -16.79 -11.73
C ILE A 311 -4.23 -16.13 -10.72
N PRO A 312 -4.82 -16.89 -9.77
CA PRO A 312 -5.69 -16.36 -8.73
C PRO A 312 -5.02 -15.25 -7.90
N LYS A 313 -5.83 -14.32 -7.38
CA LYS A 313 -5.32 -13.17 -6.60
C LYS A 313 -4.71 -13.64 -5.28
N GLU A 314 -5.28 -14.71 -4.73
CA GLU A 314 -4.93 -15.35 -3.47
C GLU A 314 -3.57 -16.05 -3.55
N HIS A 315 -3.11 -16.38 -4.76
CA HIS A 315 -1.83 -17.03 -4.97
C HIS A 315 -0.70 -16.01 -5.01
N ARG A 316 0.39 -16.29 -4.30
CA ARG A 316 1.59 -15.44 -4.34
C ARG A 316 2.35 -15.74 -5.63
N ILE A 317 2.87 -14.72 -6.31
CA ILE A 317 3.78 -14.91 -7.44
C ILE A 317 5.14 -14.28 -7.17
N THR A 318 6.20 -14.90 -7.68
CA THR A 318 7.50 -14.22 -7.88
C THR A 318 7.80 -14.17 -9.35
N CYS A 319 8.52 -13.15 -9.77
CA CYS A 319 8.93 -12.99 -11.16
C CYS A 319 10.41 -12.62 -11.18
N ASP A 320 11.21 -13.51 -11.76
CA ASP A 320 12.65 -13.35 -11.86
C ASP A 320 13.00 -13.06 -13.33
N HIS A 321 13.66 -11.94 -13.64
CA HIS A 321 14.13 -11.69 -15.00
C HIS A 321 15.20 -12.73 -15.37
N LYS A 322 14.97 -13.48 -16.46
CA LYS A 322 15.83 -14.57 -16.93
C LYS A 322 16.81 -14.10 -17.98
N SER A 323 16.32 -13.41 -19.02
CA SER A 323 17.18 -12.94 -20.11
C SER A 323 16.49 -11.90 -20.97
N TRP A 324 17.29 -11.07 -21.61
CA TRP A 324 16.87 -10.12 -22.63
C TRP A 324 17.48 -10.51 -23.98
N LYS A 325 16.69 -10.44 -25.07
CA LYS A 325 17.15 -10.74 -26.43
C LYS A 325 16.46 -9.85 -27.46
N GLN A 326 17.25 -9.33 -28.40
CA GLN A 326 16.74 -8.70 -29.62
C GLN A 326 16.88 -9.63 -30.82
N LYS A 327 15.77 -9.93 -31.48
CA LYS A 327 15.76 -10.78 -32.69
C LYS A 327 14.56 -10.44 -33.58
N HIS A 328 14.76 -10.42 -34.89
CA HIS A 328 13.69 -10.15 -35.88
C HIS A 328 12.88 -8.85 -35.61
N ARG A 329 13.55 -7.78 -35.16
CA ARG A 329 12.92 -6.49 -34.80
C ARG A 329 11.96 -6.54 -33.61
N LEU A 330 12.03 -7.61 -32.82
CA LEU A 330 11.39 -7.69 -31.51
C LEU A 330 12.46 -7.53 -30.45
N ASP A 331 12.12 -6.73 -29.44
CA ASP A 331 12.83 -6.60 -28.19
C ASP A 331 12.10 -7.46 -27.14
N THR A 332 12.71 -8.56 -26.70
CA THR A 332 12.04 -9.56 -25.86
C THR A 332 12.74 -9.72 -24.52
N ASP A 333 12.03 -9.39 -23.44
CA ASP A 333 12.37 -9.75 -22.07
C ASP A 333 11.76 -11.11 -21.72
N THR A 334 12.53 -11.99 -21.10
CA THR A 334 12.07 -13.30 -20.62
C THR A 334 12.10 -13.33 -19.10
N TYR A 335 10.99 -13.74 -18.49
CA TYR A 335 10.77 -13.81 -17.06
C TYR A 335 10.42 -15.22 -16.62
N LEU A 336 10.92 -15.64 -15.46
CA LEU A 336 10.51 -16.85 -14.78
C LEU A 336 9.51 -16.49 -13.69
N ILE A 337 8.26 -16.86 -13.89
CA ILE A 337 7.17 -16.60 -12.94
C ILE A 337 6.90 -17.87 -12.15
N LYS A 338 6.94 -17.79 -10.82
CA LYS A 338 6.60 -18.90 -9.92
C LYS A 338 5.34 -18.56 -9.16
N GLU A 339 4.37 -19.46 -9.17
CA GLU A 339 3.09 -19.32 -8.48
C GLU A 339 3.04 -20.22 -7.26
N TYR A 340 2.61 -19.67 -6.13
CA TYR A 340 2.51 -20.33 -4.85
C TYR A 340 1.08 -20.28 -4.34
N ASN A 341 0.60 -21.39 -3.77
CA ASN A 341 -0.73 -21.45 -3.13
C ASN A 341 -0.76 -20.69 -1.78
N LEU A 342 -1.91 -20.73 -1.11
CA LEU A 342 -2.13 -20.08 0.20
C LEU A 342 -1.21 -20.64 1.31
N ASP A 343 -0.80 -21.90 1.21
CA ASP A 343 0.15 -22.56 2.12
C ASP A 343 1.62 -22.28 1.75
N ASN A 344 1.84 -21.39 0.78
CA ASN A 344 3.15 -20.98 0.26
C ASN A 344 3.95 -22.10 -0.43
N GLU A 345 3.27 -23.12 -0.91
CA GLU A 345 3.84 -24.21 -1.72
C GLU A 345 3.87 -23.80 -3.19
N LEU A 346 4.98 -24.08 -3.87
CA LEU A 346 5.12 -23.81 -5.31
C LEU A 346 4.19 -24.75 -6.09
N ILE A 347 3.24 -24.19 -6.82
CA ILE A 347 2.24 -24.95 -7.58
C ILE A 347 2.47 -24.90 -9.09
N ASN A 348 2.96 -23.78 -9.63
CA ASN A 348 3.25 -23.65 -11.06
C ASN A 348 4.51 -22.82 -11.29
N THR A 349 5.19 -23.08 -12.40
CA THR A 349 6.27 -22.23 -12.91
C THR A 349 5.99 -21.91 -14.37
N TYR A 350 6.18 -20.67 -14.78
CA TYR A 350 5.94 -20.19 -16.13
C TYR A 350 7.19 -19.49 -16.63
N GLU A 351 7.50 -19.68 -17.91
CA GLU A 351 8.45 -18.85 -18.63
C GLU A 351 7.65 -17.90 -19.52
N LEU A 352 7.69 -16.61 -19.19
CA LEU A 352 6.92 -15.56 -19.85
C LEU A 352 7.84 -14.68 -20.68
N TYR A 353 7.45 -14.45 -21.93
CA TYR A 353 8.15 -13.66 -22.92
C TYR A 353 7.34 -12.40 -23.21
N ASP A 354 7.92 -11.24 -22.90
CA ASP A 354 7.34 -9.92 -23.14
C ASP A 354 8.07 -9.26 -24.31
N SER A 355 7.43 -9.24 -25.47
CA SER A 355 8.04 -8.79 -26.72
C SER A 355 7.44 -7.47 -27.18
N THR A 356 8.28 -6.49 -27.47
CA THR A 356 7.89 -5.20 -28.04
C THR A 356 8.49 -5.03 -29.44
N ASN A 357 7.68 -4.65 -30.41
CA ASN A 357 8.17 -4.33 -31.75
C ASN A 357 9.04 -3.07 -31.69
N MET A 358 10.22 -3.13 -32.31
CA MET A 358 11.17 -2.03 -32.35
C MET A 358 10.78 -0.94 -33.36
N ASP A 359 9.85 -1.23 -34.28
CA ASP A 359 9.33 -0.27 -35.25
C ASP A 359 7.95 0.24 -34.82
N PRO A 360 7.61 1.53 -35.06
CA PRO A 360 6.25 2.05 -34.87
C PRO A 360 5.22 1.15 -35.59
N PRO A 361 4.10 0.78 -34.94
CA PRO A 361 3.53 1.40 -33.74
C PRO A 361 4.01 0.85 -32.39
N PHE A 362 5.11 0.09 -32.31
CA PHE A 362 5.66 -0.50 -31.08
C PHE A 362 4.67 -1.44 -30.37
N ASN A 363 3.97 -2.28 -31.15
CA ASN A 363 3.04 -3.25 -30.59
C ASN A 363 3.75 -4.20 -29.61
N ARG A 364 3.08 -4.48 -28.49
CA ARG A 364 3.55 -5.39 -27.45
C ARG A 364 2.76 -6.70 -27.48
N GLU A 365 3.46 -7.82 -27.35
CA GLU A 365 2.92 -9.17 -27.36
C GLU A 365 3.47 -9.96 -26.17
N LEU A 366 2.57 -10.65 -25.46
CA LEU A 366 2.92 -11.56 -24.37
C LEU A 366 2.73 -13.00 -24.81
N TYR A 367 3.70 -13.85 -24.50
CA TYR A 367 3.64 -15.30 -24.68
C TYR A 367 4.14 -15.98 -23.39
N ALA A 368 3.55 -17.12 -23.00
CA ALA A 368 4.06 -17.85 -21.84
C ALA A 368 3.95 -19.36 -22.02
N GLU A 369 4.95 -20.06 -21.50
CA GLU A 369 5.02 -21.52 -21.44
C GLU A 369 4.95 -21.96 -19.97
N LYS A 370 4.07 -22.90 -19.67
CA LYS A 370 3.98 -23.51 -18.34
C LYS A 370 5.01 -24.66 -18.28
N ASN A 371 5.92 -24.57 -17.32
CA ASN A 371 6.98 -25.57 -17.08
C ASN A 371 6.49 -26.74 -16.22
#